data_AF-A0ABD5S029-F1
#
_entry.id   AF-A0ABD5S029-F1
#
_cell.length_a   1.000
_cell.length_b   1.000
_cell.length_c   1.000
_cell.angle_alpha   90.00
_cell.angle_beta   90.00
_cell.angle_gamma   90.00
#
_symmetry.space_group_name_H-M   'P 1'
#
loop_
_entity.id
_entity.type
_entity.pdbx_description
1 polymer ?
#
loop_
_entity_poly.entity_id
_entity_poly.type
_entity_poly.pdbx_seq_one_letter_code
_entity_poly.pdbx_strand_id
1 'polypeptide(L)' 'ENAFDAYAAQRETAAEWNKDAAGAALESLQGDSPLTKVKKRAAAELAEYYEPAGEWLDTAPYGPASGPPIANGSKY' A
#
# COMPACT_ATOMS: atom_id res chain seq x y z
N GLU A 1 10.30 -18.32 -26.50
CA GLU A 1 9.23 -17.44 -25.98
C GLU A 1 9.13 -16.23 -26.90
N ASN A 2 7.94 -15.90 -27.38
CA ASN A 2 7.75 -14.78 -28.31
C ASN A 2 7.50 -13.48 -27.51
N ALA A 3 7.61 -12.32 -28.15
CA ALA A 3 7.46 -11.03 -27.47
C ALA A 3 6.05 -10.81 -26.89
N PHE A 4 5.04 -11.51 -27.44
CA PHE A 4 3.67 -11.45 -26.96
C PHE A 4 3.51 -12.14 -25.60
N ASP A 5 4.06 -13.34 -25.46
CA ASP A 5 4.00 -14.12 -24.22
C ASP A 5 4.74 -13.39 -23.08
N ALA A 6 5.91 -12.81 -23.37
CA ALA A 6 6.68 -12.03 -22.40
C ALA A 6 5.93 -10.77 -21.92
N TYR A 7 5.23 -10.08 -22.83
CA TYR A 7 4.43 -8.91 -22.49
C TYR A 7 3.18 -9.28 -21.68
N ALA A 8 2.51 -10.40 -22.03
CA ALA A 8 1.39 -10.92 -21.27
C ALA A 8 1.79 -11.24 -19.83
N ALA A 9 2.91 -11.94 -19.64
CA ALA A 9 3.44 -12.27 -18.32
C ALA A 9 3.76 -11.01 -17.49
N GLN A 10 4.37 -9.98 -18.09
CA GLN A 10 4.64 -8.71 -17.39
C GLN A 10 3.36 -8.01 -16.92
N ARG A 11 2.32 -7.99 -17.75
CA ARG A 11 1.03 -7.37 -17.37
C ARG A 11 0.31 -8.15 -16.29
N GLU A 12 0.40 -9.48 -16.32
CA GLU A 12 -0.17 -10.34 -15.29
C GLU A 12 0.50 -10.06 -13.93
N THR A 13 1.84 -10.08 -13.87
CA THR A 13 2.58 -9.74 -12.65
C THR A 13 2.25 -8.32 -12.14
N ALA A 14 2.14 -7.35 -13.04
CA ALA A 14 1.76 -5.99 -12.67
C ALA A 14 0.31 -5.91 -12.13
N ALA A 15 -0.60 -6.67 -12.71
CA ALA A 15 -2.00 -6.71 -12.27
C ALA A 15 -2.15 -7.36 -10.89
N GLU A 16 -1.43 -8.47 -10.65
CA GLU A 16 -1.38 -9.11 -9.33
C GLU A 16 -0.85 -8.16 -8.26
N TRP A 17 0.27 -7.49 -8.53
CA TRP A 17 0.79 -6.50 -7.59
C TRP A 17 -0.18 -5.37 -7.32
N ASN A 18 -0.77 -4.78 -8.36
CA ASN A 18 -1.71 -3.68 -8.20
C ASN A 18 -2.93 -4.12 -7.37
N LYS A 19 -3.40 -5.35 -7.55
CA LYS A 19 -4.48 -5.93 -6.77
C LYS A 19 -4.09 -6.07 -5.30
N ASP A 20 -2.90 -6.60 -5.01
CA ASP A 20 -2.43 -6.80 -3.63
C ASP A 20 -2.17 -5.47 -2.92
N ALA A 21 -1.54 -4.51 -3.61
CA ALA A 21 -1.32 -3.16 -3.09
C ALA A 21 -2.64 -2.43 -2.81
N ALA A 22 -3.62 -2.54 -3.71
CA ALA A 22 -4.96 -2.01 -3.50
C ALA A 22 -5.67 -2.69 -2.32
N GLY A 23 -5.49 -4.01 -2.14
CA GLY A 23 -6.01 -4.75 -0.98
C GLY A 23 -5.43 -4.25 0.34
N ALA A 24 -4.11 -4.08 0.42
CA ALA A 24 -3.43 -3.56 1.61
C ALA A 24 -3.85 -2.11 1.93
N ALA A 25 -4.01 -1.26 0.90
CA ALA A 25 -4.53 0.09 1.06
C ALA A 25 -5.98 0.07 1.55
N LEU A 26 -6.83 -0.79 0.97
CA LEU A 26 -8.23 -0.92 1.37
C LEU A 26 -8.38 -1.42 2.81
N GLU A 27 -7.60 -2.41 3.23
CA GLU A 27 -7.55 -2.87 4.62
C GLU A 27 -7.13 -1.73 5.56
N SER A 28 -6.16 -0.93 5.15
CA SER A 28 -5.67 0.22 5.93
C SER A 28 -6.72 1.34 6.02
N LEU A 29 -7.50 1.57 4.96
CA LEU A 29 -8.59 2.55 4.90
C LEU A 29 -9.84 2.08 5.68
N GLN A 30 -10.35 0.89 5.38
CA GLN A 30 -11.54 0.32 6.02
C GLN A 30 -11.26 -0.09 7.47
N GLY A 31 -10.02 -0.53 7.74
CA GLY A 31 -9.51 -0.76 9.08
C GLY A 31 -10.34 -1.77 9.86
N ASP A 32 -10.83 -2.86 9.27
CA ASP A 32 -11.76 -3.76 9.95
C ASP A 32 -11.13 -4.61 11.08
N SER A 33 -9.80 -4.63 11.15
CA SER A 33 -9.11 -5.16 12.33
C SER A 33 -9.41 -4.31 13.58
N PRO A 34 -9.96 -4.91 14.65
CA PRO A 34 -10.19 -4.21 15.91
C PRO A 34 -8.92 -3.54 16.46
N LEU A 35 -7.75 -4.16 16.25
CA LEU A 35 -6.46 -3.61 16.66
C LEU A 35 -6.13 -2.30 15.91
N THR A 36 -6.39 -2.26 14.61
CA THR A 36 -6.18 -1.05 13.79
C THR A 36 -7.12 0.08 14.22
N LYS A 37 -8.39 -0.23 14.51
CA LYS A 37 -9.36 0.76 15.03
C LYS A 37 -8.89 1.34 16.37
N VAL A 38 -8.42 0.49 17.28
CA VAL A 38 -7.89 0.92 18.60
C VAL A 38 -6.65 1.79 18.43
N LYS A 39 -5.68 1.39 17.60
CA LYS A 39 -4.48 2.19 17.33
C LYS A 39 -4.80 3.57 16.74
N LYS A 40 -5.70 3.62 15.75
CA LYS A 40 -6.18 4.89 15.17
C LYS A 40 -6.81 5.80 16.22
N ARG A 41 -7.68 5.24 17.08
CA ARG A 41 -8.32 6.02 18.14
C ARG A 41 -7.30 6.53 19.16
N ALA A 42 -6.39 5.68 19.62
CA ALA A 42 -5.35 6.08 20.57
C ALA A 42 -4.43 7.15 19.99
N ALA A 43 -4.02 7.02 18.72
CA ALA A 43 -3.22 8.02 18.04
C ALA A 43 -3.97 9.36 17.91
N ALA A 44 -5.28 9.33 17.62
CA ALA A 44 -6.09 10.55 17.51
C ALA A 44 -6.21 11.32 18.83
N GLU A 45 -6.38 10.59 19.95
CA GLU A 45 -6.41 11.19 21.29
C GLU A 45 -5.03 11.77 21.70
N LEU A 46 -3.94 11.17 21.21
CA LEU A 46 -2.58 11.61 21.51
C LEU A 46 -2.07 12.72 20.57
N ALA A 47 -2.68 12.90 19.39
CA ALA A 47 -2.19 13.80 18.36
C ALA A 47 -2.13 15.27 18.81
N GLU A 48 -3.00 15.69 19.74
CA GLU A 48 -2.98 17.04 20.30
C GLU A 48 -1.71 17.34 21.12
N TYR A 49 -1.06 16.31 21.66
CA TYR A 49 0.08 16.44 22.58
C TYR A 49 1.37 15.81 22.07
N TYR A 50 1.29 14.97 21.05
CA TYR A 50 2.41 14.20 20.51
C TYR A 50 2.38 14.19 18.98
N GLU A 51 3.16 15.09 18.38
CA GLU A 51 3.25 15.29 16.94
C GLU A 51 3.47 14.00 16.13
N PRO A 52 4.32 13.04 16.56
CA PRO A 52 4.49 11.79 15.82
C PRO A 52 3.23 10.90 15.77
N ALA A 53 2.27 11.07 16.70
CA ALA A 53 0.98 10.39 16.59
C ALA A 53 0.10 10.98 15.46
N GLY A 54 0.16 12.29 15.27
CA GLY A 54 -0.47 12.96 14.13
C GLY A 54 0.17 12.53 12.81
N GLU A 55 1.49 12.57 12.71
CA GLU A 55 2.24 12.11 11.52
C GLU A 55 1.95 10.65 11.18
N TRP A 56 1.81 9.80 12.20
CA TRP A 56 1.41 8.41 11.99
C TRP A 56 -0.01 8.31 11.42
N LEU A 57 -0.97 9.12 11.87
CA LEU A 57 -2.32 9.14 11.31
C LEU A 57 -2.34 9.62 9.85
N ASP A 58 -1.47 10.55 9.48
CA ASP A 58 -1.35 11.07 8.12
C ASP A 58 -0.73 10.05 7.16
N THR A 59 0.20 9.22 7.64
CA THR A 59 0.98 8.28 6.80
C THR A 59 0.44 6.85 6.83
N ALA A 60 -0.21 6.43 7.91
CA ALA A 60 -0.83 5.11 8.06
C ALA A 60 -1.91 4.73 7.02
N PRO A 61 -2.63 5.62 6.31
CA PRO A 61 -3.79 5.20 5.50
C PRO A 61 -3.47 4.70 4.09
N TYR A 62 -2.31 5.03 3.52
CA TYR A 62 -2.15 5.00 2.05
C TYR A 62 -1.57 3.71 1.45
N GLY A 63 -1.37 2.65 2.26
CA GLY A 63 -0.79 1.40 1.77
C GLY A 63 0.72 1.51 1.50
N PRO A 64 1.33 0.52 0.81
CA PRO A 64 2.77 0.48 0.60
C PRO A 64 3.26 1.66 -0.25
N ALA A 65 4.26 2.39 0.28
CA ALA A 65 4.83 3.58 -0.36
C ALA A 65 5.68 3.28 -1.62
N SER A 66 6.00 2.01 -1.86
CA SER A 66 6.79 1.56 -3.01
C SER A 66 5.93 0.89 -4.06
N GLY A 67 6.15 1.24 -5.33
CA GLY A 67 5.58 0.54 -6.47
C GLY A 67 6.09 -0.90 -6.61
N PRO A 68 5.54 -1.67 -7.55
CA PRO A 68 5.95 -3.04 -7.79
C PRO A 68 7.44 -3.15 -8.08
N PRO A 69 8.13 -4.18 -7.58
CA PRO A 69 9.50 -4.50 -7.95
C PRO A 69 9.53 -5.14 -9.35
N ILE A 70 8.89 -4.52 -10.34
CA ILE A 70 9.08 -4.91 -11.73
C ILE A 70 10.40 -4.30 -12.16
N ALA A 71 11.31 -5.10 -12.68
CA ALA A 71 12.48 -4.57 -13.36
C ALA A 71 11.98 -3.64 -14.46
N ASN A 72 12.31 -2.34 -14.38
CA ASN A 72 12.16 -1.40 -15.48
C ASN A 72 13.07 -1.89 -16.61
N GLY A 73 12.57 -2.84 -17.40
CA GLY A 73 13.26 -3.50 -18.50
C GLY A 73 13.36 -2.66 -19.77
N SER A 74 13.11 -1.36 -19.71
CA SER A 74 13.36 -0.42 -20.81
C SER A 74 14.39 0.60 -20.39
N LYS A 75 15.65 0.20 -20.59
CA LYS A 75 16.71 1.12 -20.98
C LYS A 75 16.96 0.75 -22.45
N TYR A 76 16.82 1.74 -23.33
CA TYR A 76 16.78 1.65 -24.80
C TYR A 76 15.40 1.33 -25.38
#